data_AF-A0A4Q3B931-F1
#
_entry.id   AF-A0A4Q3B931-F1
#
_cell.length_a   1.000
_cell.length_b   1.000
_cell.length_c   1.000
_cell.angle_alpha   90.00
_cell.angle_beta   90.00
_cell.angle_gamma   90.00
#
_symmetry.space_group_name_H-M   'P 1'
#
loop_
_entity.id
_entity.type
_entity.pdbx_description
1 polymer ?
#
loop_
_entity_poly.entity_id
_entity_poly.type
_entity_poly.pdbx_seq_one_letter_code
_entity_poly.pdbx_strand_id
1 'polypeptide(L)'
;MEKCKHFLPGFRTTCIIVSVLFIFLAGSLFSRGLMTSMAEFKVPHEQLNSPHFYNAISWVYLHMIVIGLIIGVAGLYAEGERFKLAFSWLMFLANAVYTYLDFVHSDSVLGNGLYKGNASVFPAIISLAVTLLFLHLGICAASRKIKNPRTQQD
;
A
#
# COMPACT_ATOMS: atom_id res chain seq x y z
N MET A 1 3.77 -21.08 24.97
CA MET A 1 3.66 -20.78 23.53
C MET A 1 4.11 -19.34 23.26
N GLU A 2 5.05 -19.24 22.32
CA GLU A 2 5.99 -18.16 22.06
C GLU A 2 5.32 -16.83 21.67
N LYS A 3 6.01 -15.71 21.92
CA LYS A 3 5.76 -14.43 21.24
C LYS A 3 5.63 -14.73 19.72
N CYS A 4 4.77 -14.02 18.97
CA CYS A 4 4.74 -14.13 17.50
C CYS A 4 6.20 -14.17 17.01
N LYS A 5 6.68 -15.32 16.55
CA LYS A 5 8.05 -15.43 16.03
C LYS A 5 8.02 -14.59 14.76
N HIS A 6 8.55 -13.38 14.86
CA HIS A 6 8.55 -12.42 13.77
C HIS A 6 9.42 -12.96 12.64
N PHE A 7 8.82 -13.74 11.74
CA PHE A 7 9.40 -14.01 10.43
C PHE A 7 9.32 -12.78 9.51
N LEU A 8 8.40 -11.86 9.83
CA LEU A 8 8.16 -10.61 9.12
C LEU A 8 8.36 -9.39 10.05
N PRO A 9 8.69 -8.21 9.49
CA PRO A 9 9.01 -7.00 10.26
C PRO A 9 7.90 -6.59 11.24
N GLY A 10 8.32 -5.93 12.33
CA GLY A 10 7.40 -5.33 13.31
C GLY A 10 6.75 -4.03 12.80
N PHE A 11 5.77 -3.52 13.55
CA PHE A 11 4.93 -2.39 13.14
C PHE A 11 5.70 -1.19 12.58
N ARG A 12 6.70 -0.69 13.34
CA ARG A 12 7.53 0.46 12.93
C ARG A 12 8.24 0.19 11.62
N THR A 13 8.96 -0.93 11.53
CA THR A 13 9.74 -1.29 10.34
C THR A 13 8.83 -1.45 9.12
N THR A 14 7.69 -2.13 9.24
CA THR A 14 6.71 -2.25 8.16
C THR A 14 6.22 -0.90 7.67
N CYS A 15 5.81 -0.01 8.58
CA CYS A 15 5.33 1.33 8.20
C CYS A 15 6.42 2.15 7.49
N ILE A 16 7.67 2.08 7.94
CA ILE A 16 8.80 2.75 7.27
C ILE A 16 9.05 2.16 5.87
N ILE A 17 9.06 0.83 5.74
CA ILE A 17 9.24 0.17 4.44
C ILE A 17 8.14 0.63 3.47
N VAL A 18 6.87 0.60 3.90
CA VAL A 18 5.73 1.02 3.07
C VAL A 18 5.81 2.51 2.73
N SER A 19 6.17 3.35 3.69
CA SER A 19 6.38 4.79 3.49
C SER A 19 7.41 5.08 2.40
N VAL A 20 8.59 4.49 2.53
CA VAL A 20 9.68 4.61 1.56
C VAL A 20 9.21 4.08 0.20
N LEU A 21 8.60 2.89 0.16
CA LEU A 21 8.10 2.29 -1.07
C LEU A 21 7.13 3.22 -1.82
N PHE A 22 6.16 3.82 -1.10
CA PHE A 22 5.16 4.69 -1.71
C PHE A 22 5.78 5.99 -2.25
N ILE A 23 6.66 6.61 -1.47
CA ILE A 23 7.35 7.84 -1.86
C ILE A 23 8.25 7.59 -3.06
N PHE A 24 9.03 6.52 -3.05
CA PHE A 24 9.95 6.20 -4.16
C PHE A 24 9.19 5.78 -5.42
N LEU A 25 8.13 4.98 -5.32
CA LEU A 25 7.36 4.57 -6.48
C LEU A 25 6.74 5.79 -7.18
N ALA A 26 6.00 6.62 -6.44
CA ALA A 26 5.39 7.83 -6.98
C ALA A 26 6.45 8.83 -7.48
N GLY A 27 7.50 9.06 -6.70
CA GLY A 27 8.61 9.95 -7.09
C GLY A 27 9.32 9.52 -8.37
N SER A 28 9.49 8.21 -8.58
CA SER A 28 10.08 7.67 -9.80
C SER A 28 9.21 7.89 -11.04
N LEU A 29 7.88 7.83 -10.88
CA LEU A 29 6.95 8.10 -11.99
C LEU A 29 6.95 9.59 -12.37
N PHE A 30 7.06 10.48 -11.38
CA PHE A 30 7.25 11.90 -11.63
C PHE A 30 8.56 12.19 -12.35
N SER A 31 9.68 11.59 -11.92
CA SER A 31 11.00 11.87 -12.51
C SER A 31 11.13 11.36 -13.95
N ARG A 32 10.45 10.26 -14.30
CA ARG A 32 10.38 9.73 -15.68
C ARG A 32 9.39 10.48 -16.57
N GLY A 33 8.50 11.26 -15.98
CA GLY A 33 7.33 11.85 -16.63
C GLY A 33 6.11 10.93 -16.51
N LEU A 34 5.05 11.46 -15.90
CA LEU A 34 3.84 10.69 -15.59
C LEU A 34 3.19 10.08 -16.83
N MET A 35 2.99 10.86 -17.91
CA MET A 35 2.30 10.35 -19.11
C MET A 35 3.14 9.33 -19.86
N THR A 36 4.46 9.51 -19.89
CA THR A 36 5.40 8.52 -20.43
C THR A 36 5.29 7.20 -19.66
N SER A 37 5.18 7.27 -18.34
CA SER A 37 5.02 6.07 -17.51
C SER A 37 3.64 5.44 -17.69
N MET A 38 2.57 6.24 -17.83
CA MET A 38 1.21 5.73 -18.10
C MET A 38 1.09 5.06 -19.47
N ALA A 39 1.90 5.47 -20.45
CA ALA A 39 1.95 4.80 -21.76
C ALA A 39 2.44 3.34 -21.67
N GLU A 40 3.21 2.97 -20.64
CA GLU A 40 3.67 1.59 -20.42
C GLU A 40 2.51 0.64 -20.11
N PHE A 41 1.42 1.17 -19.54
CA PHE A 41 0.17 0.46 -19.25
C PHE A 41 -0.78 0.39 -20.47
N LYS A 42 -0.30 0.84 -21.64
CA LYS A 42 -1.05 0.90 -22.91
C LYS A 42 -2.35 1.69 -22.82
N VAL A 43 -2.36 2.74 -21.99
CA VAL A 43 -3.44 3.73 -21.99
C VAL A 43 -3.53 4.33 -23.39
N PRO A 44 -4.74 4.45 -23.99
CA PRO A 44 -4.83 4.94 -25.37
C PRO A 44 -4.39 6.41 -25.48
N HIS A 45 -3.89 6.76 -26.67
CA HIS A 45 -3.23 8.05 -26.90
C HIS A 45 -4.15 9.26 -26.66
N GLU A 46 -5.45 9.11 -26.93
CA GLU A 46 -6.44 10.16 -26.69
C GLU A 46 -6.53 10.51 -25.19
N GLN A 47 -6.49 9.51 -24.31
CA GLN A 47 -6.50 9.74 -22.86
C GLN A 47 -5.16 10.29 -22.37
N LEU A 48 -4.04 9.80 -22.89
CA LEU A 48 -2.71 10.31 -22.52
C LEU A 48 -2.52 11.80 -22.84
N ASN A 49 -3.16 12.27 -23.91
CA ASN A 49 -3.12 13.68 -24.31
C ASN A 49 -4.16 14.55 -23.58
N SER A 50 -5.04 13.96 -22.76
CA SER A 50 -6.07 14.69 -22.03
C SER A 50 -5.48 15.44 -20.83
N PRO A 51 -5.65 16.77 -20.73
CA PRO A 51 -5.22 17.53 -19.56
C PRO A 51 -5.90 17.07 -18.26
N HIS A 52 -7.15 16.60 -18.35
CA HIS A 52 -7.88 16.07 -17.19
C HIS A 52 -7.30 14.75 -16.70
N PHE A 53 -6.86 13.89 -17.63
CA PHE A 53 -6.20 12.64 -17.26
C PHE A 53 -4.85 12.90 -16.58
N TYR A 54 -4.05 13.82 -17.12
CA TYR A 54 -2.82 14.25 -16.47
C TYR A 54 -3.06 14.75 -15.04
N ASN A 55 -4.05 15.64 -14.87
CA ASN A 55 -4.38 16.18 -13.56
C ASN A 55 -4.79 15.06 -12.58
N ALA A 56 -5.68 14.16 -12.99
CA ALA A 56 -6.14 13.05 -12.17
C ALA A 56 -4.97 12.13 -11.75
N ILE A 57 -4.13 11.71 -12.69
CA ILE A 57 -2.97 10.84 -12.40
C ILE A 57 -1.95 11.55 -11.51
N SER A 58 -1.70 12.84 -11.74
CA SER A 58 -0.81 13.63 -10.89
C SER A 58 -1.32 13.71 -9.45
N TRP A 59 -2.62 13.90 -9.26
CA TRP A 59 -3.27 13.93 -7.96
C TRP A 59 -3.14 12.58 -7.25
N VAL A 60 -3.35 11.46 -7.96
CA VAL A 60 -3.21 10.10 -7.40
C VAL A 60 -1.80 9.85 -6.87
N TYR A 61 -0.76 10.13 -7.67
CA TYR A 61 0.61 9.88 -7.23
C TYR A 61 1.09 10.88 -6.18
N LEU A 62 0.58 12.12 -6.18
CA LEU A 62 0.82 13.05 -5.08
C LEU A 62 0.18 12.54 -3.78
N HIS A 63 -1.06 12.03 -3.86
CA HIS A 63 -1.75 11.42 -2.71
C HIS A 63 -0.97 10.22 -2.19
N MET A 64 -0.40 9.39 -3.07
CA MET A 64 0.44 8.26 -2.68
C MET A 64 1.66 8.70 -1.86
N ILE A 65 2.33 9.80 -2.24
CA ILE A 65 3.44 10.39 -1.46
C ILE A 65 2.95 10.85 -0.09
N VAL A 66 1.85 11.60 -0.03
CA VAL A 66 1.28 12.12 1.23
C VAL A 66 0.88 10.99 2.17
N ILE A 67 0.18 9.96 1.65
CA ILE A 67 -0.19 8.77 2.42
C ILE A 67 1.06 8.03 2.90
N GLY A 68 2.08 7.88 2.04
CA GLY A 68 3.37 7.30 2.41
C GLY A 68 4.02 8.04 3.59
N LEU A 69 4.03 9.37 3.57
CA LEU A 69 4.54 10.18 4.68
C LEU A 69 3.74 9.99 5.98
N ILE A 70 2.40 9.99 5.90
CA ILE A 70 1.52 9.76 7.06
C ILE A 70 1.79 8.39 7.67
N ILE A 71 1.89 7.34 6.85
CA ILE A 71 2.23 5.98 7.31
C ILE A 71 3.60 5.97 7.98
N GLY A 72 4.59 6.69 7.41
CA GLY A 72 5.93 6.80 7.99
C GLY A 72 5.91 7.44 9.38
N VAL A 73 5.20 8.56 9.54
CA VAL A 73 5.01 9.25 10.82
C VAL A 73 4.31 8.34 11.83
N ALA A 74 3.24 7.65 11.43
CA ALA A 74 2.59 6.66 12.28
C ALA A 74 3.57 5.55 12.69
N GLY A 75 4.41 5.07 11.77
CA GLY A 75 5.45 4.08 12.07
C GLY A 75 6.46 4.55 13.12
N LEU A 76 6.86 5.83 13.08
CA LEU A 76 7.83 6.40 14.00
C LEU A 76 7.26 6.72 15.39
N TYR A 77 6.03 7.21 15.43
CA TYR A 77 5.47 7.86 16.62
C TYR A 77 4.24 7.16 17.20
N ALA A 78 3.71 6.10 16.58
CA ALA A 78 2.58 5.39 17.14
C ALA A 78 2.93 4.69 18.45
N GLU A 79 2.23 5.10 19.50
CA GLU A 79 2.24 4.48 20.82
C GLU A 79 0.92 3.75 21.08
N GLY A 80 0.93 2.84 22.05
CA GLY A 80 -0.25 2.03 22.39
C GLY A 80 -0.51 0.85 21.44
N GLU A 81 -0.72 -0.33 22.01
CA GLU A 81 -1.03 -1.54 21.23
C GLU A 81 -2.43 -1.49 20.61
N ARG A 82 -3.38 -0.76 21.22
CA ARG A 82 -4.72 -0.54 20.66
C ARG A 82 -4.67 0.21 19.33
N PHE A 83 -3.92 1.31 19.27
CA PHE A 83 -3.76 2.08 18.05
C PHE A 83 -3.06 1.24 16.98
N LYS A 84 -1.94 0.59 17.31
CA LYS A 84 -1.19 -0.25 16.35
C LYS A 84 -2.05 -1.37 15.76
N LEU A 85 -2.89 -2.01 16.58
CA LEU A 85 -3.85 -3.02 16.13
C LEU A 85 -4.89 -2.42 15.18
N ALA A 86 -5.55 -1.33 15.59
CA ALA A 86 -6.60 -0.69 14.78
C ALA A 86 -6.04 -0.18 13.45
N PHE A 87 -4.87 0.48 13.49
CA PHE A 87 -4.17 0.97 12.31
C PHE A 87 -3.79 -0.18 11.37
N SER A 88 -3.26 -1.30 11.90
CA SER A 88 -2.89 -2.46 11.07
C SER A 88 -4.11 -3.04 10.34
N TRP A 89 -5.26 -3.14 11.02
CA TRP A 89 -6.50 -3.61 10.39
C TRP A 89 -7.07 -2.64 9.38
N LEU A 90 -7.08 -1.34 9.69
CA LEU A 90 -7.52 -0.30 8.75
C LEU A 90 -6.69 -0.34 7.47
N MET A 91 -5.35 -0.36 7.62
CA MET A 91 -4.43 -0.42 6.49
C MET A 91 -4.57 -1.72 5.71
N PHE A 92 -4.74 -2.86 6.38
CA PHE A 92 -5.02 -4.13 5.71
C PHE A 92 -6.28 -4.05 4.86
N LEU A 93 -7.41 -3.59 5.42
CA LEU A 93 -8.68 -3.52 4.71
C LEU A 93 -8.61 -2.56 3.51
N ALA A 94 -8.01 -1.38 3.70
CA ALA A 94 -7.82 -0.42 2.61
C ALA A 94 -6.96 -1.01 1.49
N ASN A 95 -5.82 -1.63 1.82
CA ASN A 95 -4.95 -2.23 0.81
C ASN A 95 -5.53 -3.49 0.19
N ALA A 96 -6.39 -4.24 0.88
CA ALA A 96 -7.11 -5.36 0.31
C ALA A 96 -8.06 -4.91 -0.81
N VAL A 97 -8.76 -3.77 -0.62
CA VAL A 97 -9.59 -3.16 -1.67
C VAL A 97 -8.73 -2.74 -2.86
N TYR A 98 -7.62 -2.03 -2.63
CA TYR A 98 -6.73 -1.63 -3.73
C TYR A 98 -6.12 -2.84 -4.45
N THR A 99 -5.69 -3.86 -3.71
CA THR A 99 -5.15 -5.09 -4.29
C THR A 99 -6.16 -5.80 -5.15
N TYR A 100 -7.42 -5.88 -4.70
CA TYR A 100 -8.49 -6.43 -5.51
C TYR A 100 -8.66 -5.65 -6.81
N LEU A 101 -8.73 -4.32 -6.75
CA LEU A 101 -8.86 -3.47 -7.95
C LEU A 101 -7.66 -3.61 -8.89
N ASP A 102 -6.44 -3.63 -8.36
CA ASP A 102 -5.22 -3.77 -9.16
C ASP A 102 -5.20 -5.12 -9.88
N PHE A 103 -5.56 -6.23 -9.22
CA PHE A 103 -5.68 -7.52 -9.89
C PHE A 103 -6.79 -7.53 -10.94
N VAL A 104 -7.99 -7.03 -10.61
CA VAL A 104 -9.13 -7.00 -11.54
C VAL A 104 -8.83 -6.19 -12.80
N HIS A 105 -8.06 -5.10 -12.71
CA HIS A 105 -7.75 -4.24 -13.85
C HIS A 105 -6.42 -4.56 -14.54
N SER A 106 -5.58 -5.43 -13.96
CA SER A 106 -4.31 -5.87 -14.55
C SER A 106 -4.49 -6.82 -15.74
N ASP A 107 -3.38 -7.08 -16.43
CA ASP A 107 -3.26 -8.07 -17.50
C ASP A 107 -2.92 -9.47 -16.97
N SER A 108 -3.25 -9.74 -15.70
CA SER A 108 -3.04 -11.05 -15.07
C SER A 108 -4.17 -12.03 -15.42
N VAL A 109 -3.97 -13.32 -15.13
CA VAL A 109 -5.01 -14.37 -15.30
C VAL A 109 -6.29 -14.06 -14.51
N LEU A 110 -6.20 -13.26 -13.45
CA LEU A 110 -7.32 -12.87 -12.59
C LEU A 110 -7.97 -11.54 -13.03
N GLY A 111 -7.39 -10.84 -14.00
CA GLY A 111 -7.81 -9.51 -14.43
C GLY A 111 -8.65 -9.51 -15.71
N ASN A 112 -9.22 -8.35 -16.02
CA ASN A 112 -9.96 -8.09 -17.25
C ASN A 112 -9.10 -7.43 -18.34
N GLY A 113 -7.82 -7.18 -18.09
CA GLY A 113 -6.89 -6.62 -19.07
C GLY A 113 -7.16 -5.16 -19.44
N LEU A 114 -7.83 -4.39 -18.55
CA LEU A 114 -8.03 -2.95 -18.75
C LEU A 114 -6.70 -2.22 -18.94
N TYR A 115 -5.72 -2.50 -18.08
CA TYR A 115 -4.34 -2.07 -18.23
C TYR A 115 -3.49 -3.23 -18.73
N LYS A 116 -2.71 -3.01 -19.80
CA LYS A 116 -2.01 -4.09 -20.51
C LYS A 116 -0.51 -4.07 -20.31
N GLY A 117 0.09 -5.25 -20.50
CA GLY A 117 1.54 -5.47 -20.43
C GLY A 117 2.06 -5.70 -19.02
N ASN A 118 3.32 -6.13 -18.92
CA ASN A 118 3.93 -6.51 -17.64
C ASN A 118 3.87 -5.40 -16.57
N ALA A 119 3.87 -4.13 -17.00
CA ALA A 119 3.76 -2.99 -16.11
C ALA A 119 2.47 -3.00 -15.27
N SER A 120 1.36 -3.53 -15.80
CA SER A 120 0.07 -3.55 -15.09
C SER A 120 0.00 -4.57 -13.96
N VAL A 121 0.88 -5.57 -13.95
CA VAL A 121 0.94 -6.59 -12.90
C VAL A 121 1.75 -6.12 -11.68
N PHE A 122 2.71 -5.20 -11.88
CA PHE A 122 3.56 -4.70 -10.79
C PHE A 122 2.77 -4.03 -9.65
N PRO A 123 1.82 -3.11 -9.91
CA PRO A 123 0.97 -2.54 -8.86
C PRO A 123 0.27 -3.61 -8.02
N ALA A 124 -0.33 -4.62 -8.66
CA ALA A 124 -1.04 -5.71 -8.00
C ALA A 124 -0.14 -6.55 -7.07
N ILE A 125 1.10 -6.81 -7.50
CA ILE A 125 2.08 -7.54 -6.66
C ILE A 125 2.50 -6.69 -5.46
N ILE A 126 2.78 -5.40 -5.69
CA ILE A 126 3.18 -4.47 -4.62
C ILE A 126 2.05 -4.31 -3.60
N SER A 127 0.83 -4.07 -4.05
CA SER A 127 -0.34 -3.91 -3.20
C SER A 127 -0.61 -5.19 -2.39
N LEU A 128 -0.44 -6.37 -3.00
CA LEU A 128 -0.57 -7.65 -2.30
C LEU A 128 0.49 -7.80 -1.21
N ALA A 129 1.75 -7.49 -1.49
CA ALA A 129 2.82 -7.55 -0.49
C ALA A 129 2.53 -6.63 0.70
N VAL A 130 2.10 -5.39 0.43
CA VAL A 130 1.70 -4.42 1.47
C VAL A 130 0.49 -4.93 2.27
N THR A 131 -0.51 -5.49 1.60
CA THR A 131 -1.69 -6.11 2.24
C THR A 131 -1.28 -7.21 3.21
N LEU A 132 -0.42 -8.13 2.77
CA LEU A 132 0.04 -9.25 3.60
C LEU A 132 0.86 -8.77 4.81
N LEU A 133 1.68 -7.72 4.65
CA LEU A 133 2.43 -7.12 5.75
C LEU A 133 1.48 -6.57 6.85
N PHE A 134 0.44 -5.84 6.47
CA PHE A 134 -0.52 -5.30 7.43
C PHE A 134 -1.44 -6.37 8.03
N LEU A 135 -1.80 -7.40 7.26
CA LEU A 135 -2.51 -8.57 7.79
C LEU A 135 -1.69 -9.26 8.88
N HIS A 136 -0.41 -9.53 8.61
CA HIS A 136 0.51 -10.13 9.57
C HIS A 136 0.61 -9.28 10.86
N LEU A 137 0.72 -7.96 10.74
CA LEU A 137 0.73 -7.06 11.90
C LEU A 137 -0.59 -7.13 12.69
N GLY A 138 -1.73 -7.13 12.01
CA GLY A 138 -3.06 -7.22 12.62
C GLY A 138 -3.22 -8.52 13.42
N ILE A 139 -2.82 -9.65 12.85
CA ILE A 139 -2.84 -10.97 13.50
C ILE A 139 -1.91 -10.99 14.72
N CYS A 140 -0.64 -10.60 14.57
CA CYS A 140 0.32 -10.62 15.68
C CYS A 140 -0.06 -9.63 16.81
N ALA A 141 -0.67 -8.49 16.49
CA ALA A 141 -1.17 -7.56 17.49
C ALA A 141 -2.40 -8.13 18.22
N ALA A 142 -3.34 -8.76 17.50
CA ALA A 142 -4.52 -9.38 18.10
C ALA A 142 -4.15 -10.51 19.06
N SER A 143 -3.21 -11.39 18.67
CA SER A 143 -2.72 -12.47 19.53
C SER A 143 -2.06 -11.95 20.82
N ARG A 144 -1.36 -10.80 20.77
CA ARG A 144 -0.77 -10.18 21.96
C ARG A 144 -1.85 -9.61 22.90
N LYS A 145 -2.90 -8.99 22.36
CA LYS A 145 -4.02 -8.43 23.14
C LYS A 145 -4.79 -9.51 23.91
N ILE A 146 -5.07 -10.65 23.29
CA ILE A 146 -5.77 -11.78 23.94
C ILE A 146 -4.98 -12.29 25.15
N LYS A 147 -3.65 -12.28 25.07
CA LYS A 147 -2.77 -12.81 26.12
C LYS A 147 -2.57 -11.85 27.30
N ASN A 148 -2.79 -10.54 27.12
CA ASN A 148 -2.62 -9.55 28.18
C ASN A 148 -3.76 -8.50 28.19
N PRO A 149 -4.92 -8.82 28.79
CA PRO A 149 -6.06 -7.91 28.81
C PRO A 149 -5.86 -6.68 29.71
N ARG A 150 -4.81 -6.62 30.54
CA ARG A 150 -4.56 -5.52 31.50
C ARG A 150 -3.98 -4.25 30.87
N THR A 151 -3.47 -4.30 29.64
CA THR A 151 -2.93 -3.12 28.93
C THR A 151 -4.02 -2.23 28.30
N GLN A 152 -5.21 -2.16 28.90
CA GLN A 152 -6.32 -1.31 28.43
C GLN A 152 -6.46 0.01 29.20
N GLN A 153 -5.64 0.27 30.21
CA GLN A 153 -5.77 1.45 31.08
C GLN A 153 -4.92 2.66 30.69
N ASP A 154 -4.13 2.56 29.61
CA ASP A 154 -3.31 3.67 29.08
C ASP A 154 -3.71 4.02 27.64
#